data_AF-A0A7I8CEC4-F1
#
_entry.id   AF-A0A7I8CEC4-F1
#
_cell.length_a   1.000
_cell.length_b   1.000
_cell.length_c   1.000
_cell.angle_alpha   90.00
_cell.angle_beta   90.00
_cell.angle_gamma   90.00
#
_symmetry.space_group_name_H-M   'P 1'
#
loop_
_entity.id
_entity.type
_entity.pdbx_description
1 polymer ?
#
loop_
_entity_poly.entity_id
_entity_poly.type
_entity_poly.pdbx_seq_one_letter_code
_entity_poly.pdbx_strand_id
1 'polypeptide(L)' 'MNPAGGRELFNCDDFAARNISLQFLSFDNPIYDVGPYRFEPGLSIIDVLMWNSPQSVMEMLRTASTLQSP' A
#
# COMPACT_ATOMS: atom_id res chain seq x y z
N MET A 1 5.95 8.77 5.61
CA MET A 1 5.38 7.44 5.32
C MET A 1 5.94 7.00 3.98
N ASN A 2 6.54 5.82 3.90
CA ASN A 2 7.20 5.30 2.70
C ASN A 2 6.63 3.92 2.35
N PRO A 3 6.63 3.46 1.09
CA PRO A 3 6.26 2.09 0.76
C PRO A 3 7.18 1.07 1.45
N ALA A 4 6.62 0.00 2.04
CA ALA A 4 7.40 -1.03 2.74
C ALA A 4 8.41 -1.74 1.82
N GLY A 5 8.10 -1.92 0.53
CA GLY A 5 9.01 -2.55 -0.43
C GLY A 5 10.32 -1.81 -0.68
N GLY A 6 10.41 -0.52 -0.30
CA GLY A 6 11.63 0.28 -0.42
C GLY A 6 12.44 0.36 0.88
N ARG A 7 12.06 -0.36 1.95
CA ARG A 7 12.67 -0.23 3.29
C ARG A 7 14.19 -0.38 3.28
N GLU A 8 14.71 -1.32 2.51
CA GLU A 8 16.14 -1.60 2.41
C GLU A 8 16.95 -0.46 1.76
N LEU A 9 16.28 0.49 1.10
CA LEU A 9 16.92 1.67 0.51
C LEU A 9 17.23 2.76 1.56
N PHE A 10 16.67 2.65 2.76
CA PHE A 10 16.82 3.64 3.82
C PHE A 10 17.79 3.18 4.91
N ASN A 11 18.75 4.02 5.26
CA ASN A 11 19.51 3.86 6.49
C ASN A 11 18.71 4.46 7.66
N CYS A 12 18.06 3.63 8.47
CA CYS A 12 17.19 4.12 9.54
C CYS A 12 17.93 4.97 10.59
N ASP A 13 19.19 4.65 10.87
CA ASP A 13 20.00 5.37 11.86
C ASP A 13 20.35 6.79 11.39
N ASP A 14 20.67 6.97 10.10
CA ASP A 14 20.99 8.30 9.53
C ASP A 14 19.78 9.25 9.60
N PHE A 15 18.57 8.73 9.41
CA PHE A 15 17.35 9.52 9.55
C PHE A 15 17.01 9.81 11.01
N ALA A 16 17.15 8.82 11.90
CA ALA A 16 16.93 8.99 13.33
C ALA A 16 17.89 10.04 13.93
N ALA A 17 19.17 10.04 13.53
CA ALA A 17 20.17 11.03 13.96
C ALA A 17 19.80 12.48 13.59
N ARG A 18 18.95 12.66 12.57
CA ARG A 18 18.42 13.96 12.12
C ARG A 18 17.05 14.28 12.71
N ASN A 19 16.59 13.53 13.71
CA ASN A 19 15.24 13.60 14.28
C ASN A 19 14.13 13.34 13.25
N ILE A 20 14.40 12.53 12.21
CA ILE A 20 13.43 12.15 11.20
C ILE A 20 12.94 10.73 11.50
N SER A 21 11.67 10.60 11.86
CA SER A 21 11.03 9.30 12.06
C SER A 21 10.62 8.69 10.72
N LEU A 22 11.20 7.54 10.36
CA LEU A 22 10.74 6.73 9.24
C LEU A 22 9.54 5.89 9.66
N GLN A 23 8.58 5.74 8.75
CA GLN A 23 7.44 4.85 8.88
C GLN A 23 7.15 4.24 7.53
N PHE A 24 6.81 2.96 7.52
CA PHE A 24 6.56 2.20 6.30
C PHE A 24 5.10 1.79 6.20
N LEU A 25 4.50 2.01 5.04
CA LEU A 25 3.15 1.58 4.72
C LEU A 25 3.23 0.22 4.04
N SER A 26 2.62 -0.77 4.67
CA SER A 26 2.29 -2.04 4.04
C SER A 26 0.85 -1.99 3.55
N PHE A 27 0.60 -2.62 2.41
CA PHE A 27 -0.73 -2.73 1.83
C PHE A 27 -0.96 -4.18 1.42
N ASP A 28 -2.00 -4.79 1.98
CA ASP A 28 -2.44 -6.11 1.59
C ASP A 28 -3.21 -6.00 0.27
N ASN A 29 -2.97 -6.90 -0.68
CA ASN A 29 -3.64 -6.85 -1.98
C ASN A 29 -5.12 -7.28 -1.84
N PRO A 30 -6.10 -6.38 -1.97
CA PRO A 30 -7.50 -6.74 -1.90
C PRO A 30 -7.89 -7.53 -3.16
N ILE A 31 -8.77 -8.52 -2.98
CA ILE A 31 -9.39 -9.24 -4.10
C ILE A 31 -10.71 -8.55 -4.44
N TYR A 32 -10.94 -8.31 -5.72
CA TYR A 32 -12.16 -7.71 -6.23
C TYR A 32 -12.61 -8.41 -7.52
N ASP A 33 -13.90 -8.25 -7.82
CA ASP A 33 -14.50 -8.80 -9.05
C ASP A 33 -14.05 -7.99 -10.26
N VAL A 34 -13.53 -8.68 -11.28
CA VAL A 34 -13.12 -8.09 -12.56
C VAL A 34 -14.03 -8.56 -13.71
N GLY A 35 -15.25 -8.97 -13.37
CA GLY A 35 -16.25 -9.48 -14.29
C GLY A 35 -15.76 -10.69 -15.08
N PRO A 36 -15.70 -10.62 -16.43
CA PRO A 36 -15.30 -11.77 -17.24
C PRO A 36 -13.78 -12.00 -17.31
N TYR A 37 -12.97 -11.11 -16.73
CA TYR A 37 -11.51 -11.19 -16.81
C TYR A 37 -10.92 -12.07 -15.70
N ARG A 38 -9.63 -12.38 -15.81
CA ARG A 38 -8.88 -13.04 -14.74
C ARG A 38 -8.32 -11.97 -13.79
N PHE A 39 -8.56 -12.13 -12.50
CA PHE A 39 -7.97 -11.26 -11.48
C PHE A 39 -6.45 -11.45 -11.44
N GLU A 40 -5.71 -10.34 -11.45
CA GLU A 40 -4.26 -10.30 -11.32
C GLU A 40 -3.87 -9.47 -10.08
N PRO A 41 -3.26 -10.07 -9.04
CA PRO A 41 -2.96 -9.37 -7.79
C PRO A 41 -1.87 -8.31 -8.00
N GLY A 42 -2.07 -7.13 -7.41
CA GLY A 42 -1.06 -6.07 -7.40
C GLY A 42 -0.76 -5.44 -8.77
N LEU A 43 -1.70 -5.52 -9.71
CA LEU A 43 -1.49 -5.07 -11.09
C LEU A 43 -1.23 -3.55 -11.20
N SER A 44 -2.24 -2.72 -10.96
CA SER A 44 -2.15 -1.26 -11.01
C SER A 44 -3.27 -0.63 -10.21
N ILE A 45 -3.04 0.54 -9.61
CA ILE A 45 -4.11 1.30 -8.95
C ILE A 45 -5.25 1.66 -9.92
N ILE A 46 -4.95 1.83 -11.21
CA ILE A 46 -5.98 2.11 -12.22
C ILE A 46 -6.95 0.92 -12.38
N ASP A 47 -6.44 -0.32 -12.24
CA ASP A 47 -7.29 -1.52 -12.29
C ASP A 47 -8.23 -1.57 -11.08
N VAL A 48 -7.70 -1.29 -9.88
CA VAL A 48 -8.53 -1.18 -8.66
C VAL A 48 -9.62 -0.13 -8.84
N LEU A 49 -9.29 1.06 -9.36
CA LEU A 49 -10.25 2.15 -9.58
C LEU A 49 -11.29 1.84 -10.67
N MET A 50 -10.92 1.05 -11.68
CA MET A 50 -11.82 0.66 -12.77
C MET A 50 -12.95 -0.24 -12.28
N TRP A 51 -12.64 -1.20 -11.41
CA TRP A 51 -13.57 -2.25 -11.00
C TRP A 51 -14.31 -1.97 -9.69
N ASN A 52 -13.94 -0.91 -8.97
CA ASN A 52 -14.48 -0.63 -7.64
C ASN A 52 -15.11 0.76 -7.56
N SER A 53 -16.20 0.87 -6.77
CA SER A 53 -16.76 2.17 -6.41
C SER A 53 -15.77 2.97 -5.55
N PRO A 54 -15.83 4.32 -5.57
CA PRO A 54 -15.00 5.14 -4.67
C PRO A 54 -15.14 4.74 -3.20
N GLN A 55 -16.33 4.34 -2.76
CA GLN A 55 -16.60 3.90 -1.39
C GLN A 55 -15.87 2.58 -1.07
N SER A 56 -15.91 1.62 -2.00
CA SER A 56 -15.22 0.34 -1.85
C SER A 56 -13.70 0.53 -1.80
N VAL A 57 -13.15 1.41 -2.64
CA VAL A 57 -11.72 1.75 -2.62
C VAL A 57 -11.32 2.38 -1.29
N MET A 58 -12.13 3.33 -0.79
CA MET A 58 -11.88 3.94 0.52
C MET A 58 -11.90 2.92 1.66
N GLU A 59 -12.78 1.92 1.59
CA GLU A 59 -12.83 0.84 2.57
C GLU A 59 -11.59 -0.08 2.47
N MET A 60 -11.18 -0.45 1.25
CA MET A 60 -9.95 -1.21 1.02
C MET A 60 -8.73 -0.46 1.58
N LEU A 61 -8.61 0.85 1.32
CA LEU A 61 -7.52 1.65 1.83
C LEU A 61 -7.48 1.69 3.37
N ARG A 62 -8.65 1.72 4.03
CA ARG A 62 -8.72 1.73 5.50
C ARG A 62 -8.41 0.37 6.13
N THR A 63 -8.83 -0.71 5.49
CA THR A 63 -8.76 -2.07 6.07
C THR A 63 -7.49 -2.82 5.69
N ALA A 64 -6.94 -2.56 4.51
CA ALA A 64 -5.78 -3.27 3.98
C ALA A 64 -4.44 -2.53 4.18
N SER A 65 -4.45 -1.34 4.78
CA SER A 65 -3.21 -0.59 5.04
C SER A 65 -2.77 -0.68 6.50
N THR A 66 -1.49 -0.98 6.71
CA THR A 66 -0.87 -1.05 8.05
C THR A 66 0.41 -0.22 8.07
N LEU A 67 0.55 0.61 9.10
CA LEU A 67 1.79 1.31 9.39
C LEU A 67 2.75 0.42 10.18
N GLN A 68 3.98 0.35 9.70
CA GLN A 68 5.07 -0.40 10.32
C GLN A 68 6.17 0.56 10.75
N SER A 69 6.68 0.32 11.96
CA SER A 69 7.90 0.96 12.44
C SER A 69 9.14 0.39 11.73
N PRO A 70 10.23 1.18 11.64
CA PRO A 70 11.51 0.76 11.09
C PRO A 70 12.18 -0.35 11.91
#